data_AF-A0A418MYE1-F1
#
_entry.id   AF-A0A418MYE1-F1
#
_cell.length_a   1.000
_cell.length_b   1.000
_cell.length_c   1.000
_cell.angle_alpha   90.00
_cell.angle_beta   90.00
_cell.angle_gamma   90.00
#
_symmetry.space_group_name_H-M   'P 1'
#
loop_
_entity.id
_entity.type
_entity.pdbx_description
1 polymer ?
#
loop_
_entity_poly.entity_id
_entity_poly.type
_entity_poly.pdbx_seq_one_letter_code
_entity_poly.pdbx_strand_id
1 'polypeptide(L)'
;MARPVAHRRRRQPLPHHHRHPVRRGQLQARAGRDLAARPGGGPGAVAPAPPRARVKARRAGIGSTTHRTFDRRAPGTENDVRSEPEPSRPAAGSTPPGGAVLVPPGGGVPTPPRRVHWAGAVAALGCRPFRAFWVGAVCASTATWMLNLTVPLLLYQATGRALWAGLGAFAQFVPAMLGSPVGGVLADRLPRRGVLAATQLVALVVAVVLALVSRAGTTAPLALLALVAAAGAANGVQTPAWQSLIPQLVPARHLLNAIALNAMQANLARALGPVLATAVLVRFGATAAFLVAAGANVLMLLALVLVRPRPTGARAPGESMLARLRAGIRHTRRVPGC
;
A
#
# COMPACT_ATOMS: atom_id res chain seq x y z
N MET A 1 38.96 52.79 37.90
CA MET A 1 38.26 54.07 37.56
C MET A 1 37.72 53.94 36.14
N ALA A 2 36.61 54.51 35.68
CA ALA A 2 35.38 55.06 36.25
C ALA A 2 34.65 55.72 35.05
N ARG A 3 33.43 55.26 34.71
CA ARG A 3 32.44 56.03 33.92
C ARG A 3 31.69 56.99 34.88
N PRO A 4 30.79 57.92 34.45
CA PRO A 4 30.23 58.20 33.13
C PRO A 4 30.45 59.68 32.70
N VAL A 5 29.63 60.32 31.84
CA VAL A 5 28.30 60.91 32.15
C VAL A 5 27.31 60.75 30.97
N ALA A 6 26.00 61.02 31.14
CA ALA A 6 24.94 60.61 30.20
C ALA A 6 23.77 61.61 30.00
N HIS A 7 23.34 61.83 28.74
CA HIS A 7 22.10 62.56 28.37
C HIS A 7 21.37 61.88 27.19
N ARG A 8 20.03 61.86 27.11
CA ARG A 8 18.99 62.29 28.09
C ARG A 8 17.72 61.42 27.98
N ARG A 9 16.88 61.46 29.03
CA ARG A 9 15.57 60.77 29.18
C ARG A 9 14.52 61.36 28.19
N ARG A 10 13.35 60.75 27.90
CA ARG A 10 12.20 60.29 28.75
C ARG A 10 11.49 59.08 28.06
N ARG A 11 10.75 58.14 28.69
CA ARG A 11 9.67 58.17 29.72
C ARG A 11 8.39 58.88 29.19
N GLN A 12 7.13 58.45 29.42
CA GLN A 12 6.57 57.59 30.49
C GLN A 12 5.29 56.79 29.98
N PRO A 13 4.24 56.35 30.75
CA PRO A 13 3.67 54.99 30.56
C PRO A 13 2.13 54.88 30.35
N LEU A 14 1.63 53.63 30.30
CA LEU A 14 0.22 53.24 30.54
C LEU A 14 -0.19 53.47 32.02
N PRO A 15 -1.50 53.57 32.35
CA PRO A 15 -2.19 52.42 32.96
C PRO A 15 -3.71 52.27 32.64
N HIS A 16 -4.33 51.27 33.28
CA HIS A 16 -5.69 50.72 33.12
C HIS A 16 -6.88 51.63 33.51
N HIS A 17 -8.09 51.20 33.12
CA HIS A 17 -9.34 51.42 33.88
C HIS A 17 -10.21 50.13 33.97
N HIS A 18 -11.34 50.20 34.68
CA HIS A 18 -12.05 49.07 35.30
C HIS A 18 -13.56 48.98 34.96
N ARG A 19 -14.10 47.73 34.89
CA ARG A 19 -15.46 47.23 35.25
C ARG A 19 -16.70 47.99 34.67
N HIS A 20 -17.95 47.51 34.62
CA HIS A 20 -18.75 46.52 35.37
C HIS A 20 -19.81 45.83 34.43
N PRO A 21 -20.61 44.83 34.90
CA PRO A 21 -21.54 44.05 34.08
C PRO A 21 -23.03 44.43 34.19
N VAL A 22 -23.88 43.93 33.27
CA VAL A 22 -25.36 43.99 33.31
C VAL A 22 -25.97 42.60 33.01
N ARG A 23 -27.24 42.36 33.38
CA ARG A 23 -27.90 41.03 33.52
C ARG A 23 -29.41 41.11 33.12
N ARG A 24 -30.02 39.95 32.84
CA ARG A 24 -31.44 39.68 32.40
C ARG A 24 -31.65 39.76 30.88
N GLY A 25 -32.62 39.05 30.26
CA GLY A 25 -33.57 38.01 30.74
C GLY A 25 -33.62 36.83 29.75
N GLN A 26 -33.87 35.58 30.15
CA GLN A 26 -35.13 34.96 30.59
C GLN A 26 -36.18 34.68 29.49
N LEU A 27 -36.07 33.47 28.90
CA LEU A 27 -37.13 32.55 28.44
C LEU A 27 -36.44 31.15 28.54
N GLN A 28 -36.83 30.12 29.30
CA GLN A 28 -38.13 29.68 29.86
C GLN A 28 -39.24 29.47 28.81
N ALA A 29 -39.99 28.36 28.80
CA ALA A 29 -39.77 27.02 29.37
C ALA A 29 -40.81 26.03 28.79
N ARG A 30 -40.43 24.75 28.62
CA ARG A 30 -41.25 23.51 28.72
C ARG A 30 -40.29 22.32 28.54
N ALA A 31 -40.12 21.46 29.55
CA ALA A 31 -41.01 20.36 29.94
C ALA A 31 -41.01 19.23 28.89
N GLY A 32 -40.66 17.97 29.18
CA GLY A 32 -40.38 17.33 30.48
C GLY A 32 -41.46 16.30 30.83
N ARG A 33 -41.09 15.29 31.63
CA ARG A 33 -41.77 13.97 31.80
C ARG A 33 -41.64 13.03 30.60
N ASP A 34 -41.74 11.71 30.75
CA ASP A 34 -41.45 10.82 31.91
C ASP A 34 -41.32 9.39 31.33
N LEU A 35 -40.45 8.56 31.91
CA LEU A 35 -40.68 7.13 32.22
C LEU A 35 -39.38 6.48 32.72
N ALA A 36 -39.49 5.70 33.78
CA ALA A 36 -38.39 4.97 34.41
C ALA A 36 -38.70 3.47 34.46
N ALA A 37 -37.66 2.64 34.65
CA ALA A 37 -37.72 1.23 35.06
C ALA A 37 -38.37 0.24 34.05
N ARG A 38 -38.04 -1.05 34.01
CA ARG A 38 -36.95 -1.86 34.61
C ARG A 38 -36.66 -3.10 33.69
N PRO A 39 -35.77 -4.07 34.02
CA PRO A 39 -35.14 -4.95 33.02
C PRO A 39 -35.75 -6.37 32.90
N GLY A 40 -35.28 -7.12 31.89
CA GLY A 40 -35.29 -8.58 31.89
C GLY A 40 -35.72 -9.21 30.56
N GLY A 41 -34.89 -10.09 29.97
CA GLY A 41 -35.23 -10.82 28.76
C GLY A 41 -34.01 -11.52 28.13
N GLY A 42 -34.04 -12.85 28.03
CA GLY A 42 -32.92 -13.66 27.52
C GLY A 42 -32.87 -13.78 25.98
N PRO A 43 -31.82 -14.43 25.43
CA PRO A 43 -31.59 -14.50 23.99
C PRO A 43 -32.34 -15.66 23.30
N GLY A 44 -32.88 -15.42 22.10
CA GLY A 44 -33.42 -16.50 21.26
C GLY A 44 -34.21 -16.06 20.04
N ALA A 45 -33.53 -15.78 18.91
CA ALA A 45 -34.16 -15.66 17.58
C ALA A 45 -33.14 -15.93 16.46
N VAL A 46 -33.07 -17.17 15.97
CA VAL A 46 -32.28 -17.51 14.78
C VAL A 46 -33.08 -17.20 13.52
N ALA A 47 -32.62 -16.25 12.72
CA ALA A 47 -33.22 -15.96 11.41
C ALA A 47 -32.80 -17.02 10.36
N PRO A 48 -33.73 -17.53 9.53
CA PRO A 48 -33.46 -18.64 8.62
C PRO A 48 -32.71 -18.24 7.34
N ALA A 49 -31.99 -19.19 6.75
CA ALA A 49 -31.26 -19.00 5.48
C ALA A 49 -32.14 -19.25 4.24
N PRO A 50 -31.90 -18.54 3.11
CA PRO A 50 -32.63 -18.75 1.87
C PRO A 50 -32.26 -20.08 1.16
N PRO A 51 -33.16 -20.65 0.32
CA PRO A 51 -33.09 -22.03 -0.13
C PRO A 51 -32.09 -22.29 -1.28
N ARG A 52 -31.56 -23.52 -1.33
CA ARG A 52 -30.70 -24.02 -2.42
C ARG A 52 -31.54 -24.52 -3.60
N ALA A 53 -31.41 -23.88 -4.76
CA ALA A 53 -32.03 -24.38 -5.99
C ALA A 53 -31.34 -25.67 -6.50
N ARG A 54 -32.10 -26.77 -6.60
CA ARG A 54 -31.68 -28.00 -7.28
C ARG A 54 -31.99 -27.88 -8.78
N VAL A 55 -30.97 -27.94 -9.64
CA VAL A 55 -31.19 -28.20 -11.08
C VAL A 55 -31.12 -29.71 -11.31
N LYS A 56 -32.21 -30.32 -11.80
CA LYS A 56 -32.25 -31.74 -12.18
C LYS A 56 -31.55 -31.94 -13.53
N ALA A 57 -30.79 -33.03 -13.67
CA ALA A 57 -30.42 -33.55 -14.98
C ALA A 57 -31.65 -34.09 -15.73
N ARG A 58 -31.64 -34.04 -17.07
CA ARG A 58 -32.61 -34.74 -17.91
C ARG A 58 -31.90 -35.31 -19.15
N ARG A 59 -32.01 -36.63 -19.35
CA ARG A 59 -31.60 -37.36 -20.57
C ARG A 59 -32.82 -37.55 -21.48
N ALA A 60 -32.60 -37.50 -22.80
CA ALA A 60 -33.35 -38.06 -23.94
C ALA A 60 -33.02 -37.20 -25.19
N GLY A 61 -32.94 -37.70 -26.43
CA GLY A 61 -32.88 -39.06 -27.00
C GLY A 61 -32.26 -38.93 -28.43
N ILE A 62 -31.39 -39.84 -28.87
CA ILE A 62 -31.70 -41.05 -29.67
C ILE A 62 -32.25 -40.76 -31.08
N GLY A 63 -31.52 -41.23 -32.11
CA GLY A 63 -31.85 -41.22 -33.54
C GLY A 63 -30.61 -40.87 -34.40
N SER A 64 -29.84 -41.78 -35.00
CA SER A 64 -30.10 -42.78 -36.07
C SER A 64 -30.13 -42.16 -37.49
N THR A 65 -29.31 -42.56 -38.48
CA THR A 65 -28.08 -43.41 -38.46
C THR A 65 -27.07 -42.87 -39.52
N THR A 66 -26.37 -43.53 -40.46
CA THR A 66 -26.24 -44.93 -40.95
C THR A 66 -24.93 -45.10 -41.75
N HIS A 67 -24.19 -46.22 -41.58
CA HIS A 67 -23.14 -46.76 -42.50
C HIS A 67 -21.86 -45.90 -42.73
N ARG A 68 -20.68 -46.41 -43.14
CA ARG A 68 -20.02 -47.75 -43.34
C ARG A 68 -18.49 -47.47 -43.31
N THR A 69 -17.51 -48.38 -43.18
CA THR A 69 -17.35 -49.86 -43.21
C THR A 69 -15.98 -50.20 -42.56
N PHE A 70 -15.81 -51.41 -41.97
CA PHE A 70 -14.62 -52.30 -41.89
C PHE A 70 -13.17 -51.73 -41.66
N ASP A 71 -12.22 -52.43 -41.01
CA ASP A 71 -12.18 -53.81 -40.49
C ASP A 71 -11.32 -53.96 -39.20
N ARG A 72 -11.29 -55.16 -38.63
CA ARG A 72 -10.46 -55.61 -37.50
C ARG A 72 -9.08 -56.12 -37.96
N ARG A 73 -8.06 -55.87 -37.15
CA ARG A 73 -7.28 -56.95 -36.49
C ARG A 73 -6.51 -56.44 -35.27
N ALA A 74 -6.05 -57.38 -34.45
CA ALA A 74 -5.48 -57.16 -33.11
C ALA A 74 -4.09 -57.85 -33.03
N PRO A 75 -3.41 -57.91 -31.86
CA PRO A 75 -1.98 -57.63 -31.77
C PRO A 75 -1.05 -58.82 -31.99
N GLY A 76 0.22 -58.52 -32.24
CA GLY A 76 1.35 -59.45 -32.18
C GLY A 76 2.55 -58.83 -31.45
N THR A 77 3.32 -59.65 -30.74
CA THR A 77 4.59 -59.28 -30.12
C THR A 77 5.72 -59.31 -31.15
N GLU A 78 6.74 -58.48 -30.98
CA GLU A 78 8.12 -58.96 -30.75
C GLU A 78 9.01 -57.82 -30.22
N ASN A 79 10.15 -58.16 -29.62
CA ASN A 79 11.24 -57.21 -29.39
C ASN A 79 12.13 -57.15 -30.65
N ASP A 80 12.64 -55.98 -31.00
CA ASP A 80 13.97 -55.88 -31.63
C ASP A 80 14.70 -54.62 -31.15
N VAL A 81 16.03 -54.66 -31.19
CA VAL A 81 16.94 -53.67 -30.61
C VAL A 81 17.92 -53.19 -31.68
N ARG A 82 17.82 -51.92 -32.10
CA ARG A 82 18.95 -51.22 -32.75
C ARG A 82 18.88 -49.69 -32.74
N SER A 83 20.02 -49.12 -32.36
CA SER A 83 20.68 -47.95 -32.96
C SER A 83 19.93 -46.61 -33.08
N GLU A 84 20.36 -45.65 -32.26
CA GLU A 84 20.31 -44.23 -32.61
C GLU A 84 21.22 -43.94 -33.83
N PRO A 85 20.80 -43.09 -34.79
CA PRO A 85 21.69 -42.49 -35.78
C PRO A 85 22.32 -41.17 -35.27
N GLU A 86 23.61 -40.97 -35.55
CA GLU A 86 24.31 -39.70 -35.27
C GLU A 86 23.73 -38.50 -36.06
N PRO A 87 23.93 -37.26 -35.57
CA PRO A 87 23.47 -36.05 -36.26
C PRO A 87 24.34 -35.70 -37.48
N SER A 88 23.76 -35.85 -38.67
CA SER A 88 24.36 -35.43 -39.95
C SER A 88 24.74 -33.94 -39.95
N ARG A 89 26.00 -33.63 -40.30
CA ARG A 89 26.48 -32.24 -40.48
C ARG A 89 25.70 -31.54 -41.61
N PRO A 90 25.32 -30.25 -41.45
CA PRO A 90 24.70 -29.50 -42.53
C PRO A 90 25.71 -29.23 -43.66
N ALA A 91 25.32 -29.56 -44.90
CA ALA A 91 26.11 -29.22 -46.08
C ALA A 91 26.02 -27.72 -46.39
N ALA A 92 27.09 -27.16 -46.95
CA ALA A 92 27.15 -25.75 -47.33
C ALA A 92 26.54 -25.50 -48.72
N GLY A 93 25.86 -24.36 -48.88
CA GLY A 93 25.65 -23.73 -50.19
C GLY A 93 24.36 -24.07 -50.94
N SER A 94 23.28 -23.33 -50.66
CA SER A 94 22.38 -22.83 -51.71
C SER A 94 21.61 -21.61 -51.21
N THR A 95 21.83 -20.46 -51.84
CA THR A 95 21.14 -19.21 -51.50
C THR A 95 19.92 -19.07 -52.42
N PRO A 96 18.67 -19.08 -51.91
CA PRO A 96 17.49 -18.88 -52.74
C PRO A 96 17.43 -17.41 -53.21
N PRO A 97 17.06 -17.14 -54.48
CA PRO A 97 17.06 -15.78 -55.03
C PRO A 97 15.85 -14.97 -54.58
N GLY A 98 16.09 -13.70 -54.22
CA GLY A 98 15.17 -12.59 -54.50
C GLY A 98 13.76 -12.61 -53.89
N GLY A 99 13.49 -13.43 -52.87
CA GLY A 99 12.20 -13.44 -52.18
C GLY A 99 11.94 -12.12 -51.43
N ALA A 100 11.29 -11.17 -52.08
CA ALA A 100 10.95 -9.88 -51.49
C ALA A 100 10.04 -10.07 -50.27
N VAL A 101 10.54 -9.75 -49.08
CA VAL A 101 9.76 -9.81 -47.84
C VAL A 101 8.64 -8.77 -47.94
N LEU A 102 7.41 -9.25 -48.14
CA LEU A 102 6.21 -8.42 -48.21
C LEU A 102 5.89 -7.87 -46.82
N VAL A 103 6.53 -6.76 -46.45
CA VAL A 103 6.22 -6.02 -45.23
C VAL A 103 4.75 -5.60 -45.30
N PRO A 104 3.88 -6.06 -44.40
CA PRO A 104 2.46 -5.74 -44.48
C PRO A 104 2.26 -4.23 -44.24
N PRO A 105 1.46 -3.53 -45.08
CA PRO A 105 1.15 -2.11 -44.93
C PRO A 105 0.16 -1.87 -43.77
N GLY A 106 0.56 -2.28 -42.56
CA GLY A 106 -0.18 -2.14 -41.30
C GLY A 106 0.72 -1.79 -40.12
N GLY A 107 2.05 -1.75 -40.31
CA GLY A 107 3.00 -1.21 -39.33
C GLY A 107 2.89 0.31 -39.22
N GLY A 108 1.82 0.79 -38.58
CA GLY A 108 1.63 2.21 -38.31
C GLY A 108 2.83 2.78 -37.56
N VAL A 109 3.41 3.87 -38.08
CA VAL A 109 4.59 4.53 -37.51
C VAL A 109 4.40 4.70 -36.00
N PRO A 110 5.33 4.20 -35.15
CA PRO A 110 5.21 4.32 -33.70
C PRO A 110 5.08 5.80 -33.32
N THR A 111 3.85 6.22 -33.01
CA THR A 111 3.55 7.64 -32.81
C THR A 111 4.44 8.19 -31.70
N PRO A 112 5.24 9.24 -31.95
CA PRO A 112 6.27 9.67 -31.02
C PRO A 112 5.64 9.94 -29.64
N PRO A 113 6.27 9.46 -28.55
CA PRO A 113 5.64 9.38 -27.24
C PRO A 113 5.05 10.74 -26.86
N ARG A 114 3.71 10.78 -26.72
CA ARG A 114 2.92 12.01 -26.53
C ARG A 114 3.61 12.93 -25.54
N ARG A 115 4.08 14.10 -26.02
CA ARG A 115 4.89 15.05 -25.25
C ARG A 115 4.32 15.21 -23.84
N VAL A 116 5.10 14.82 -22.83
CA VAL A 116 4.66 14.78 -21.43
C VAL A 116 4.44 16.21 -20.96
N HIS A 117 3.19 16.67 -21.02
CA HIS A 117 2.80 17.96 -20.48
C HIS A 117 2.98 17.93 -18.96
N TRP A 118 3.98 18.64 -18.43
CA TRP A 118 4.30 18.64 -17.00
C TRP A 118 3.14 19.11 -16.11
N ALA A 119 2.29 20.01 -16.60
CA ALA A 119 1.03 20.38 -15.95
C ALA A 119 0.06 19.17 -15.82
N GLY A 120 0.04 18.27 -16.82
CA GLY A 120 -0.67 16.99 -16.76
C GLY A 120 0.03 15.97 -15.85
N ALA A 121 1.35 16.05 -15.71
CA ALA A 121 2.15 15.17 -14.85
C ALA A 121 1.92 15.39 -13.33
N VAL A 122 1.22 16.45 -12.93
CA VAL A 122 0.77 16.69 -11.54
C VAL A 122 -0.76 16.71 -11.39
N ALA A 123 -1.53 16.37 -12.42
CA ALA A 123 -2.98 16.57 -12.46
C ALA A 123 -3.76 15.88 -11.33
N ALA A 124 -3.30 14.73 -10.82
CA ALA A 124 -3.91 14.05 -9.69
C ALA A 124 -3.79 14.84 -8.37
N LEU A 125 -2.76 15.69 -8.20
CA LEU A 125 -2.62 16.59 -7.04
C LEU A 125 -3.66 17.74 -7.05
N GLY A 126 -4.38 17.94 -8.16
CA GLY A 126 -5.60 18.74 -8.18
C GLY A 126 -6.75 18.11 -7.36
N CYS A 127 -6.76 16.79 -7.19
CA CYS A 127 -7.77 16.09 -6.40
C CYS A 127 -7.44 16.21 -4.90
N ARG A 128 -8.13 17.12 -4.18
CA ARG A 128 -7.96 17.37 -2.73
C ARG A 128 -7.70 16.12 -1.86
N PRO A 129 -8.49 15.01 -1.92
CA PRO A 129 -8.21 13.83 -1.10
C PRO A 129 -6.91 13.11 -1.47
N PHE A 130 -6.61 12.96 -2.77
CA PHE A 130 -5.34 12.38 -3.22
C PHE A 130 -4.15 13.26 -2.83
N ARG A 131 -4.25 14.59 -2.92
CA ARG A 131 -3.17 15.49 -2.49
C ARG A 131 -2.89 15.38 -0.99
N ALA A 132 -3.92 15.37 -0.15
CA ALA A 132 -3.75 15.20 1.29
C ALA A 132 -3.06 13.86 1.61
N PHE A 133 -3.55 12.77 1.01
CA PHE A 133 -2.93 11.44 1.10
C PHE A 133 -1.46 11.47 0.65
N TRP A 134 -1.17 12.02 -0.53
CA TRP A 134 0.17 12.00 -1.14
C TRP A 134 1.20 12.82 -0.34
N VAL A 135 0.82 13.96 0.25
CA VAL A 135 1.73 14.74 1.11
C VAL A 135 2.04 13.99 2.40
N GLY A 136 1.02 13.49 3.11
CA GLY A 136 1.22 12.64 4.30
C GLY A 136 2.04 11.39 3.98
N ALA A 137 1.84 10.83 2.78
CA ALA A 137 2.54 9.66 2.29
C ALA A 137 4.03 9.88 2.04
N VAL A 138 4.41 11.00 1.40
CA VAL A 138 5.84 11.36 1.21
C VAL A 138 6.51 11.48 2.57
N CYS A 139 5.90 12.18 3.53
CA CYS A 139 6.43 12.33 4.89
C CYS A 139 6.57 10.98 5.61
N ALA A 140 5.49 10.18 5.70
CA ALA A 140 5.51 8.89 6.40
C ALA A 140 6.47 7.89 5.74
N SER A 141 6.51 7.82 4.41
CA SER A 141 7.44 6.94 3.69
C SER A 141 8.89 7.35 3.92
N THR A 142 9.19 8.65 3.85
CA THR A 142 10.54 9.18 4.12
C THR A 142 10.96 8.86 5.54
N ALA A 143 10.05 9.02 6.51
CA ALA A 143 10.27 8.62 7.90
C ALA A 143 10.55 7.11 8.06
N THR A 144 9.82 6.23 7.36
CA THR A 144 10.16 4.79 7.33
C THR A 144 11.58 4.59 6.81
N TRP A 145 11.93 5.18 5.66
CA TRP A 145 13.28 5.09 5.11
C TRP A 145 14.37 5.74 5.99
N MET A 146 14.00 6.65 6.91
CA MET A 146 14.91 7.11 7.96
C MET A 146 15.12 6.03 9.03
N LEU A 147 14.04 5.47 9.58
CA LEU A 147 14.10 4.38 10.57
C LEU A 147 14.92 3.19 10.08
N ASN A 148 14.82 2.88 8.78
CA ASN A 148 15.57 1.82 8.11
C ASN A 148 17.09 1.90 8.28
N LEU A 149 17.65 3.09 8.55
CA LEU A 149 19.07 3.27 8.91
C LEU A 149 19.25 3.61 10.40
N THR A 150 18.36 4.44 10.98
CA THR A 150 18.50 4.90 12.37
C THR A 150 18.55 3.75 13.38
N VAL A 151 17.69 2.72 13.26
CA VAL A 151 17.68 1.65 14.27
C VAL A 151 18.86 0.68 14.14
N PRO A 152 19.27 0.22 12.93
CA PRO A 152 20.53 -0.52 12.77
C PRO A 152 21.76 0.23 13.30
N LEU A 153 21.86 1.55 13.07
CA LEU A 153 22.95 2.38 13.60
C LEU A 153 22.90 2.51 15.13
N LEU A 154 21.71 2.72 15.72
CA LEU A 154 21.54 2.76 17.17
C LEU A 154 21.88 1.40 17.82
N LEU A 155 21.49 0.29 17.18
CA LEU A 155 21.84 -1.07 17.63
C LEU A 155 23.35 -1.33 17.59
N TYR A 156 24.05 -0.83 16.56
CA TYR A 156 25.51 -0.86 16.53
C TYR A 156 26.13 -0.01 17.64
N GLN A 157 25.71 1.25 17.78
CA GLN A 157 26.21 2.18 18.80
C GLN A 157 26.00 1.64 20.23
N ALA A 158 24.87 0.98 20.50
CA ALA A 158 24.54 0.40 21.80
C ALA A 158 25.26 -0.92 22.13
N THR A 159 25.94 -1.56 21.17
CA THR A 159 26.48 -2.93 21.36
C THR A 159 27.89 -3.16 20.82
N GLY A 160 28.46 -2.21 20.06
CA GLY A 160 29.76 -2.30 19.40
C GLY A 160 29.86 -3.36 18.29
N ARG A 161 28.80 -4.13 18.01
CA ARG A 161 28.85 -5.35 17.17
C ARG A 161 27.95 -5.22 15.94
N ALA A 162 28.54 -5.31 14.75
CA ALA A 162 27.83 -5.21 13.47
C ALA A 162 26.67 -6.22 13.31
N LEU A 163 26.75 -7.38 13.99
CA LEU A 163 25.68 -8.38 14.05
C LEU A 163 24.32 -7.78 14.48
N TRP A 164 24.29 -6.87 15.46
CA TRP A 164 23.04 -6.27 15.92
C TRP A 164 22.43 -5.29 14.90
N ALA A 165 23.26 -4.59 14.11
CA ALA A 165 22.77 -3.79 12.99
C ALA A 165 22.16 -4.68 11.89
N GLY A 166 22.82 -5.79 11.56
CA GLY A 166 22.29 -6.80 10.63
C GLY A 166 20.95 -7.37 11.12
N LEU A 167 20.87 -7.80 12.39
CA LEU A 167 19.63 -8.26 13.01
C LEU A 167 18.53 -7.18 12.99
N GLY A 168 18.88 -5.90 13.16
CA GLY A 168 17.94 -4.78 13.03
C GLY A 168 17.33 -4.68 11.63
N ALA A 169 18.14 -4.85 10.58
CA ALA A 169 17.65 -4.89 9.20
C ALA A 169 16.81 -6.14 8.92
N PHE A 170 17.23 -7.33 9.39
CA PHE A 170 16.44 -8.57 9.26
C PHE A 170 15.07 -8.46 9.96
N ALA A 171 15.05 -7.94 11.19
CA ALA A 171 13.83 -7.70 11.97
C ALA A 171 12.87 -6.74 11.26
N GLN A 172 13.36 -5.85 10.40
CA GLN A 172 12.51 -4.93 9.63
C GLN A 172 11.92 -5.60 8.38
N PHE A 173 12.75 -6.26 7.58
CA PHE A 173 12.35 -6.74 6.25
C PHE A 173 11.69 -8.13 6.27
N VAL A 174 12.11 -9.05 7.14
CA VAL A 174 11.53 -10.41 7.18
C VAL A 174 10.06 -10.39 7.65
N PRO A 175 9.70 -9.70 8.74
CA PRO A 175 8.29 -9.58 9.14
C PRO A 175 7.45 -8.79 8.12
N ALA A 176 8.03 -7.85 7.38
CA ALA A 176 7.33 -7.17 6.28
C ALA A 176 6.99 -8.13 5.12
N MET A 177 7.92 -9.03 4.77
CA MET A 177 7.67 -10.07 3.78
C MET A 177 6.57 -11.04 4.25
N LEU A 178 6.62 -11.49 5.50
CA LEU A 178 5.63 -12.39 6.10
C LEU A 178 4.25 -11.73 6.32
N GLY A 179 4.22 -10.42 6.57
CA GLY A 179 2.99 -9.64 6.74
C GLY A 179 2.26 -9.33 5.42
N SER A 180 2.95 -9.36 4.28
CA SER A 180 2.39 -9.01 2.96
C SER A 180 1.21 -9.90 2.53
N PRO A 181 1.26 -11.25 2.62
CA PRO A 181 0.10 -12.12 2.36
C PRO A 181 -1.12 -11.81 3.26
N VAL A 182 -0.88 -11.57 4.55
CA VAL A 182 -1.92 -11.19 5.53
C VAL A 182 -2.53 -9.84 5.13
N GLY A 183 -1.69 -8.88 4.73
CA GLY A 183 -2.09 -7.61 4.15
C GLY A 183 -3.00 -7.76 2.94
N GLY A 184 -2.73 -8.70 2.04
CA GLY A 184 -3.59 -8.98 0.88
C GLY A 184 -5.00 -9.40 1.29
N VAL A 185 -5.11 -10.35 2.23
CA VAL A 185 -6.41 -10.83 2.75
C VAL A 185 -7.17 -9.72 3.48
N LEU A 186 -6.47 -8.90 4.29
CA LEU A 186 -7.07 -7.77 5.00
C LEU A 186 -7.49 -6.66 4.04
N ALA A 187 -6.67 -6.32 3.04
CA ALA A 187 -6.98 -5.31 2.02
C ALA A 187 -8.13 -5.72 1.09
N ASP A 188 -8.43 -7.01 0.97
CA ASP A 188 -9.59 -7.51 0.24
C ASP A 188 -10.87 -7.55 1.10
N ARG A 189 -10.78 -7.90 2.38
CA ARG A 189 -11.94 -8.06 3.29
C ARG A 189 -12.36 -6.80 4.05
N LEU A 190 -11.43 -5.90 4.38
CA LEU A 190 -11.65 -4.74 5.25
C LEU A 190 -11.64 -3.40 4.49
N PRO A 191 -12.22 -2.32 5.06
CA PRO A 191 -12.05 -0.97 4.51
C PRO A 191 -10.57 -0.56 4.50
N ARG A 192 -10.06 -0.24 3.30
CA ARG A 192 -8.63 -0.02 3.02
C ARG A 192 -8.04 1.13 3.86
N ARG A 193 -8.80 2.23 4.03
CA ARG A 193 -8.48 3.33 4.95
C ARG A 193 -8.33 2.86 6.40
N GLY A 194 -9.13 1.89 6.85
CA GLY A 194 -9.07 1.34 8.21
C GLY A 194 -7.81 0.51 8.44
N VAL A 195 -7.46 -0.37 7.49
CA VAL A 195 -6.21 -1.14 7.52
C VAL A 195 -4.99 -0.21 7.55
N LEU A 196 -4.96 0.80 6.68
CA LEU A 196 -3.89 1.80 6.65
C LEU A 196 -3.83 2.65 7.94
N ALA A 197 -4.97 3.03 8.52
CA ALA A 197 -4.98 3.74 9.79
C ALA A 197 -4.42 2.85 10.93
N ALA A 198 -4.73 1.56 10.95
CA ALA A 198 -4.18 0.62 11.92
C ALA A 198 -2.65 0.45 11.79
N THR A 199 -2.11 0.28 10.57
CA THR A 199 -0.66 0.14 10.37
C THR A 199 0.09 1.44 10.70
N GLN A 200 -0.49 2.60 10.35
CA GLN A 200 0.05 3.91 10.71
C GLN A 200 -0.01 4.18 12.23
N LEU A 201 -1.00 3.64 12.95
CA LEU A 201 -1.04 3.69 14.43
C LEU A 201 0.04 2.80 15.05
N VAL A 202 0.27 1.59 14.53
CA VAL A 202 1.39 0.74 14.99
C VAL A 202 2.74 1.41 14.75
N ALA A 203 2.96 1.99 13.55
CA ALA A 203 4.17 2.74 13.23
C ALA A 203 4.36 3.97 14.13
N LEU A 204 3.28 4.69 14.47
CA LEU A 204 3.30 5.80 15.43
C LEU A 204 3.68 5.34 16.84
N VAL A 205 3.04 4.28 17.35
CA VAL A 205 3.34 3.74 18.69
C VAL A 205 4.79 3.25 18.77
N VAL A 206 5.27 2.52 17.76
CA VAL A 206 6.69 2.10 17.70
C VAL A 206 7.62 3.31 17.68
N ALA A 207 7.36 4.33 16.87
CA ALA A 207 8.19 5.54 16.82
C ALA A 207 8.21 6.30 18.17
N VAL A 208 7.07 6.40 18.86
CA VAL A 208 6.98 7.03 20.20
C VAL A 208 7.72 6.21 21.25
N VAL A 209 7.57 4.88 21.27
CA VAL A 209 8.29 4.02 22.23
C VAL A 209 9.79 4.05 21.96
N LEU A 210 10.24 4.00 20.70
CA LEU A 210 11.66 4.17 20.35
C LEU A 210 12.20 5.54 20.79
N ALA A 211 11.43 6.62 20.61
CA ALA A 211 11.81 7.95 21.11
C ALA A 211 11.94 7.98 22.64
N LEU A 212 11.02 7.35 23.38
CA LEU A 212 11.05 7.29 24.85
C LEU A 212 12.24 6.46 25.37
N VAL A 213 12.47 5.28 24.79
CA VAL A 213 13.61 4.40 25.14
C VAL A 213 14.95 5.09 24.83
N SER A 214 15.07 5.71 23.66
CA SER A 214 16.24 6.50 23.25
C SER A 214 16.48 7.70 24.18
N ARG A 215 15.42 8.41 24.61
CA ARG A 215 15.52 9.52 25.57
C ARG A 215 15.88 9.06 26.98
N ALA A 216 15.52 7.84 27.37
CA ALA A 216 15.85 7.28 28.68
C ALA A 216 17.28 6.69 28.73
N GLY A 217 17.97 6.55 27.59
CA GLY A 217 19.29 5.91 27.51
C GLY A 217 19.28 4.38 27.71
N THR A 218 18.11 3.77 27.94
CA THR A 218 17.95 2.36 28.29
C THR A 218 17.91 1.46 27.04
N THR A 219 19.00 1.41 26.28
CA THR A 219 19.10 0.63 25.04
C THR A 219 19.15 -0.88 25.29
N ALA A 220 17.99 -1.52 25.47
CA ALA A 220 17.83 -2.97 25.49
C ALA A 220 17.71 -3.53 24.05
N PRO A 221 18.74 -4.20 23.48
CA PRO A 221 18.78 -4.49 22.05
C PRO A 221 17.64 -5.39 21.55
N LEU A 222 17.24 -6.39 22.35
CA LEU A 222 16.11 -7.28 22.02
C LEU A 222 14.77 -6.54 21.95
N ALA A 223 14.57 -5.52 22.79
CA ALA A 223 13.35 -4.70 22.75
C ALA A 223 13.31 -3.81 21.49
N LEU A 224 14.46 -3.26 21.07
CA LEU A 224 14.58 -2.52 19.81
C LEU A 224 14.29 -3.43 18.60
N LEU A 225 14.79 -4.67 18.59
CA LEU A 225 14.45 -5.66 17.55
C LEU A 225 12.96 -5.98 17.51
N ALA A 226 12.33 -6.21 18.67
CA ALA A 226 10.89 -6.51 18.75
C ALA A 226 10.02 -5.34 18.25
N LEU A 227 10.39 -4.09 18.59
CA LEU A 227 9.72 -2.88 18.11
C LEU A 227 9.81 -2.72 16.59
N VAL A 228 11.02 -2.93 16.02
CA VAL A 228 11.21 -2.89 14.56
C VAL A 228 10.50 -4.05 13.86
N ALA A 229 10.44 -5.24 14.47
CA ALA A 229 9.67 -6.37 13.95
C ALA A 229 8.16 -6.08 13.87
N ALA A 230 7.60 -5.42 14.88
CA ALA A 230 6.21 -4.98 14.85
C ALA A 230 5.94 -3.94 13.74
N ALA A 231 6.85 -2.96 13.56
CA ALA A 231 6.76 -1.98 12.47
C ALA A 231 6.94 -2.63 11.09
N GLY A 232 7.85 -3.59 10.95
CA GLY A 232 8.05 -4.39 9.74
C GLY A 232 6.78 -5.14 9.34
N ALA A 233 6.21 -5.91 10.27
CA ALA A 233 4.96 -6.64 10.04
C ALA A 233 3.80 -5.71 9.62
N ALA A 234 3.68 -4.54 10.27
CA ALA A 234 2.71 -3.51 9.90
C ALA A 234 2.97 -2.95 8.48
N ASN A 235 4.22 -2.73 8.09
CA ASN A 235 4.59 -2.26 6.74
C ASN A 235 4.27 -3.30 5.64
N GLY A 236 4.44 -4.59 5.96
CA GLY A 236 3.97 -5.70 5.13
C GLY A 236 2.47 -5.64 4.87
N VAL A 237 1.68 -5.50 5.95
CA VAL A 237 0.21 -5.37 5.88
C VAL A 237 -0.23 -4.10 5.12
N GLN A 238 0.50 -3.01 5.29
CA GLN A 238 0.23 -1.69 4.71
C GLN A 238 0.32 -1.67 3.18
N THR A 239 1.31 -2.34 2.60
CA THR A 239 1.61 -2.27 1.16
C THR A 239 0.44 -2.65 0.23
N PRO A 240 -0.27 -3.78 0.38
CA PRO A 240 -1.45 -4.09 -0.44
C PRO A 240 -2.67 -3.20 -0.13
N ALA A 241 -2.85 -2.76 1.11
CA ALA A 241 -3.91 -1.80 1.47
C ALA A 241 -3.67 -0.42 0.83
N TRP A 242 -2.39 -0.05 0.62
CA TRP A 242 -1.97 1.17 -0.06
C TRP A 242 -2.33 1.16 -1.54
N GLN A 243 -1.86 0.14 -2.27
CA GLN A 243 -2.07 0.01 -3.72
C GLN A 243 -3.56 -0.07 -4.07
N SER A 244 -4.37 -0.71 -3.21
CA SER A 244 -5.82 -0.80 -3.39
C SER A 244 -6.57 0.48 -3.01
N LEU A 245 -6.00 1.41 -2.23
CA LEU A 245 -6.64 2.69 -1.91
C LEU A 245 -6.49 3.73 -3.03
N ILE A 246 -5.33 3.82 -3.71
CA ILE A 246 -5.04 4.86 -4.72
C ILE A 246 -6.17 5.03 -5.76
N PRO A 247 -6.73 3.96 -6.39
CA PRO A 247 -7.82 4.10 -7.36
C PRO A 247 -9.14 4.66 -6.80
N GLN A 248 -9.34 4.62 -5.48
CA GLN A 248 -10.53 5.20 -4.82
C GLN A 248 -10.39 6.72 -4.58
N LEU A 249 -9.18 7.28 -4.73
CA LEU A 249 -8.87 8.69 -4.44
C LEU A 249 -8.93 9.59 -5.68
N VAL A 250 -8.78 9.03 -6.87
CA VAL A 250 -8.68 9.76 -8.15
C VAL A 250 -9.73 9.30 -9.16
N PRO A 251 -10.23 10.19 -10.05
CA PRO A 251 -10.99 9.78 -11.23
C PRO A 251 -10.14 8.89 -12.16
N ALA A 252 -10.75 7.95 -12.87
CA ALA A 252 -10.05 7.00 -13.76
C ALA A 252 -9.10 7.69 -14.77
N ARG A 253 -9.52 8.82 -15.36
CA ARG A 253 -8.71 9.67 -16.26
C ARG A 253 -7.37 10.16 -15.67
N HIS A 254 -7.23 10.14 -14.34
CA HIS A 254 -6.04 10.57 -13.61
C HIS A 254 -5.30 9.39 -12.95
N LEU A 255 -5.72 8.14 -13.18
CA LEU A 255 -5.16 6.96 -12.52
C LEU A 255 -3.70 6.70 -12.89
N LEU A 256 -3.35 6.76 -14.18
CA LEU A 256 -1.97 6.64 -14.65
C LEU A 256 -1.06 7.72 -14.04
N ASN A 257 -1.58 8.94 -13.87
CA ASN A 257 -0.86 10.02 -13.21
C ASN A 257 -0.65 9.76 -11.70
N ALA A 258 -1.66 9.25 -11.01
CA ALA A 258 -1.55 8.86 -9.61
C ALA A 258 -0.54 7.72 -9.39
N ILE A 259 -0.47 6.76 -10.31
CA ILE A 259 0.54 5.68 -10.30
C ILE A 259 1.95 6.25 -10.47
N ALA A 260 2.17 7.15 -11.45
CA ALA A 260 3.45 7.82 -11.64
C ALA A 260 3.88 8.63 -10.40
N LEU A 261 2.96 9.37 -9.79
CA LEU A 261 3.23 10.12 -8.56
C LEU A 261 3.48 9.21 -7.34
N ASN A 262 2.90 8.01 -7.27
CA ASN A 262 3.22 7.02 -6.23
C ASN A 262 4.63 6.42 -6.44
N ALA A 263 5.03 6.16 -7.69
CA ALA A 263 6.41 5.77 -8.00
C ALA A 263 7.42 6.89 -7.63
N MET A 264 7.06 8.15 -7.92
CA MET A 264 7.86 9.32 -7.53
C MET A 264 7.99 9.45 -6.00
N GLN A 265 6.88 9.30 -5.24
CA GLN A 265 6.90 9.25 -3.77
C GLN A 265 7.86 8.17 -3.25
N ALA A 266 7.79 6.94 -3.79
CA ALA A 266 8.64 5.83 -3.35
C ALA A 266 10.13 6.06 -3.67
N ASN A 267 10.45 6.73 -4.77
CA ASN A 267 11.82 7.14 -5.11
C ASN A 267 12.31 8.28 -4.20
N LEU A 268 11.49 9.33 -3.99
CA LEU A 268 11.81 10.45 -3.09
C LEU A 268 12.09 9.97 -1.67
N ALA A 269 11.26 9.07 -1.13
CA ALA A 269 11.46 8.52 0.20
C ALA A 269 12.77 7.70 0.32
N ARG A 270 13.11 6.92 -0.71
CA ARG A 270 14.39 6.16 -0.77
C ARG A 270 15.62 7.05 -0.88
N ALA A 271 15.53 8.19 -1.58
CA ALA A 271 16.65 9.13 -1.73
C ALA A 271 16.83 10.03 -0.50
N LEU A 272 15.74 10.63 -0.01
CA LEU A 272 15.76 11.60 1.08
C LEU A 272 15.88 10.94 2.46
N GLY A 273 15.29 9.75 2.65
CA GLY A 273 15.27 9.04 3.93
C GLY A 273 16.67 8.85 4.53
N PRO A 274 17.63 8.23 3.81
CA PRO A 274 19.00 8.07 4.27
C PRO A 274 19.72 9.38 4.62
N VAL A 275 19.58 10.42 3.78
CA VAL A 275 20.24 11.72 3.97
C VAL A 275 19.69 12.42 5.21
N LEU A 276 18.36 12.43 5.37
CA LEU A 276 17.70 13.02 6.54
C LEU A 276 17.95 12.21 7.82
N ALA A 277 18.06 10.88 7.74
CA ALA A 277 18.41 10.04 8.87
C ALA A 277 19.77 10.42 9.43
N THR A 278 20.81 10.43 8.58
CA THR A 278 22.18 10.79 8.99
C THR A 278 22.24 12.23 9.49
N ALA A 279 21.62 13.19 8.79
CA ALA A 279 21.63 14.60 9.21
C ALA A 279 20.95 14.80 10.59
N VAL A 280 19.79 14.18 10.83
CA VAL A 280 19.09 14.29 12.12
C VAL A 280 19.82 13.51 13.22
N LEU A 281 20.32 12.30 12.94
CA LEU A 281 21.03 11.46 13.90
C LEU A 281 22.33 12.12 14.36
N VAL A 282 23.13 12.68 13.45
CA VAL A 282 24.39 13.37 13.78
C VAL A 282 24.15 14.70 14.51
N ARG A 283 23.11 15.46 14.15
CA ARG A 283 22.89 16.80 14.73
C ARG A 283 22.03 16.80 16.00
N PHE A 284 21.10 15.86 16.15
CA PHE A 284 20.06 15.84 17.19
C PHE A 284 19.85 14.46 17.86
N GLY A 285 20.59 13.43 17.46
CA GLY A 285 20.51 12.08 18.03
C GLY A 285 19.29 11.26 17.59
N ALA A 286 19.29 9.97 17.94
CA ALA A 286 18.27 9.02 17.52
C ALA A 286 16.85 9.40 18.00
N THR A 287 16.75 9.96 19.22
CA THR A 287 15.48 10.47 19.79
C THR A 287 14.78 11.45 18.85
N ALA A 288 15.51 12.37 18.22
CA ALA A 288 14.94 13.33 17.29
C ALA A 288 14.45 12.67 15.99
N ALA A 289 15.19 11.69 15.45
CA ALA A 289 14.77 10.93 14.29
C ALA A 289 13.49 10.12 14.56
N PHE A 290 13.34 9.54 15.76
CA PHE A 290 12.13 8.86 16.19
C PHE A 290 10.94 9.80 16.37
N LEU A 291 11.15 11.01 16.91
CA LEU A 291 10.10 12.03 17.01
C LEU A 291 9.67 12.58 15.64
N VAL A 292 10.59 12.78 14.70
CA VAL A 292 10.27 13.11 13.30
C VAL A 292 9.42 11.99 12.66
N ALA A 293 9.77 10.73 12.91
CA ALA A 293 8.97 9.61 12.43
C ALA A 293 7.57 9.54 13.06
N ALA A 294 7.43 9.83 14.36
CA ALA A 294 6.13 9.94 15.01
C ALA A 294 5.28 11.06 14.38
N GLY A 295 5.83 12.26 14.21
CA GLY A 295 5.16 13.39 13.57
C GLY A 295 4.71 13.11 12.12
N ALA A 296 5.55 12.43 11.34
CA ALA A 296 5.21 12.00 9.99
C ALA A 296 4.05 10.99 9.94
N ASN A 297 4.01 10.04 10.89
CA ASN A 297 2.90 9.10 11.00
C ASN A 297 1.60 9.78 11.47
N VAL A 298 1.66 10.77 12.36
CA VAL A 298 0.50 11.63 12.73
C VAL A 298 -0.02 12.39 11.51
N LEU A 299 0.86 13.02 10.72
CA LEU A 299 0.45 13.75 9.51
C LEU A 299 -0.28 12.84 8.50
N MET A 300 0.19 11.61 8.34
CA MET A 300 -0.47 10.61 7.49
C MET A 300 -1.81 10.12 8.07
N LEU A 301 -1.93 9.98 9.39
CA LEU A 301 -3.22 9.67 10.05
C LEU A 301 -4.23 10.80 9.85
N LEU A 302 -3.82 12.07 10.00
CA LEU A 302 -4.67 13.23 9.72
C LEU A 302 -5.09 13.27 8.24
N ALA A 303 -4.18 12.98 7.30
CA ALA A 303 -4.51 12.83 5.89
C ALA A 303 -5.55 11.71 5.65
N LEU A 304 -5.38 10.54 6.27
CA LEU A 304 -6.35 9.43 6.19
C LEU A 304 -7.72 9.80 6.79
N VAL A 305 -7.77 10.63 7.84
CA VAL A 305 -9.04 11.13 8.41
C VAL A 305 -9.78 12.03 7.42
N LEU A 306 -9.07 12.94 6.75
CA LEU A 306 -9.62 13.85 5.73
C LEU A 306 -10.04 13.13 4.44
N VAL A 307 -9.38 12.02 4.10
CA VAL A 307 -9.69 11.19 2.94
C VAL A 307 -10.99 10.41 3.14
N ARG A 308 -12.04 10.78 2.41
CA ARG A 308 -13.24 9.95 2.21
C ARG A 308 -13.04 9.10 0.94
N PRO A 309 -12.80 7.77 1.03
CA PRO A 309 -12.63 6.93 -0.15
C PRO A 309 -13.95 6.87 -0.93
N ARG A 310 -13.90 6.93 -2.27
CA ARG A 310 -15.07 6.62 -3.09
C ARG A 310 -15.31 5.12 -3.09
N PRO A 311 -16.56 4.64 -3.03
CA PRO A 311 -16.86 3.24 -3.32
C PRO A 311 -16.48 2.91 -4.77
N THR A 312 -15.33 2.27 -4.96
CA THR A 312 -15.11 1.45 -6.17
C THR A 312 -16.17 0.35 -6.16
N GLY A 313 -16.91 0.22 -7.27
CA GLY A 313 -18.05 -0.71 -7.38
C GLY A 313 -17.72 -2.09 -6.83
N ALA A 314 -18.66 -2.66 -6.07
CA ALA A 314 -18.43 -3.91 -5.35
C ALA A 314 -17.98 -5.03 -6.30
N ARG A 315 -16.90 -5.75 -5.94
CA ARG A 315 -16.54 -6.97 -6.65
C ARG A 315 -17.72 -7.95 -6.53
N ALA A 316 -18.15 -8.53 -7.65
CA ALA A 316 -19.20 -9.55 -7.65
C ALA A 316 -18.83 -10.69 -6.70
N PRO A 317 -19.65 -11.01 -5.67
CA PRO A 317 -19.34 -12.08 -4.74
C PRO A 317 -19.31 -13.44 -5.47
N GLY A 318 -18.13 -14.06 -5.53
CA GLY A 318 -17.95 -15.42 -6.08
C GLY A 318 -16.96 -15.58 -7.24
N GLU A 319 -16.46 -14.49 -7.86
CA GLU A 319 -15.38 -14.63 -8.85
C GLU A 319 -14.08 -15.13 -8.21
N SER A 320 -13.78 -16.42 -8.35
CA SER A 320 -12.52 -16.98 -7.85
C SER A 320 -11.33 -16.36 -8.58
N MET A 321 -10.22 -16.13 -7.86
CA MET A 321 -8.99 -15.59 -8.44
C MET A 321 -8.50 -16.43 -9.63
N LEU A 322 -8.72 -17.75 -9.59
CA LEU A 322 -8.44 -18.68 -10.69
C LEU A 322 -9.34 -18.47 -11.91
N ALA A 323 -10.62 -18.16 -11.72
CA ALA A 323 -11.53 -17.81 -12.82
C ALA A 323 -11.12 -16.49 -13.48
N ARG A 324 -10.71 -15.49 -12.70
CA ARG A 324 -10.22 -14.19 -13.21
C ARG A 324 -8.89 -14.33 -13.95
N LEU A 325 -7.97 -15.18 -13.46
CA LEU A 325 -6.72 -15.52 -14.15
C LEU A 325 -7.00 -16.24 -15.48
N ARG A 326 -7.91 -17.23 -15.47
CA ARG A 326 -8.38 -17.92 -16.69
C ARG A 326 -9.11 -16.99 -17.66
N ALA A 327 -9.84 -15.99 -17.17
CA ALA A 327 -10.49 -14.97 -18.00
C ALA A 327 -9.45 -14.04 -18.64
N GLY A 328 -8.43 -13.60 -17.91
CA GLY A 328 -7.30 -12.84 -18.45
C GLY A 328 -6.55 -13.60 -19.54
N ILE A 329 -6.17 -14.86 -19.28
CA ILE A 329 -5.51 -15.74 -20.26
C ILE A 329 -6.42 -16.02 -21.47
N ARG A 330 -7.74 -16.12 -21.27
CA ARG A 330 -8.71 -16.27 -22.37
C ARG A 330 -8.89 -14.96 -23.16
N HIS A 331 -8.72 -13.80 -22.53
CA HIS A 331 -8.82 -12.50 -23.18
C HIS A 331 -7.57 -12.22 -24.03
N THR A 332 -6.36 -12.45 -23.51
CA THR A 332 -5.12 -12.34 -24.32
C THR A 332 -5.10 -13.36 -25.46
N ARG A 333 -5.59 -14.58 -25.26
CA ARG A 333 -5.81 -15.57 -26.35
C ARG A 333 -6.96 -15.23 -27.32
N ARG A 334 -7.75 -14.18 -27.05
CA ARG A 334 -8.82 -13.67 -27.94
C ARG A 334 -8.48 -12.32 -28.59
N VAL A 335 -7.31 -11.77 -28.29
CA VAL A 335 -6.72 -10.62 -29.01
C VAL A 335 -5.40 -11.09 -29.62
N PRO A 336 -5.44 -11.88 -30.70
CA PRO A 336 -4.25 -12.21 -31.47
C PRO A 336 -3.77 -10.97 -32.23
N GLY A 337 -2.50 -10.58 -32.06
CA GLY A 337 -1.86 -9.51 -32.82
C GLY A 337 -2.08 -8.11 -32.25
N CYS A 338 -1.12 -7.67 -31.44
CA CYS A 338 -0.27 -6.56 -31.87
C CYS A 338 1.09 -7.18 -32.23
#